data_AF-A0A4R9PKX0-F1
#
_entry.id   AF-A0A4R9PKX0-F1
#
_cell.length_a   1.000
_cell.length_b   1.000
_cell.length_c   1.000
_cell.angle_alpha   90.00
_cell.angle_beta   90.00
_cell.angle_gamma   90.00
#
_symmetry.space_group_name_H-M   'P 1'
#
loop_
_entity.id
_entity.type
_entity.pdbx_description
1 polymer ?
#
loop_
_entity_poly.entity_id
_entity_poly.type
_entity_poly.pdbx_seq_one_letter_code
_entity_poly.pdbx_strand_id
1 'polypeptide(L)'
;LLREGACVVLADIDETALAAANDELSKAYGKDFVRLVRVDVTSEDQVASGFAETAVEFGGVDILVSNAGLASSAPIEETTLALWNKNMDILSTGYFLVSREAFRLFRA
;
A
#
# COMPACT_ATOMS: atom_id res chain seq x y z
N LEU A 1 -13.15 0.05 7.34
CA LEU A 1 -12.72 -1.35 7.18
C LEU A 1 -12.69 -2.07 8.52
N LEU A 2 -11.76 -1.78 9.44
CA LEU A 2 -11.70 -2.46 10.76
C LEU A 2 -13.01 -2.39 11.57
N ARG A 3 -13.67 -1.23 11.62
CA ARG A 3 -14.99 -1.07 12.27
C ARG A 3 -16.09 -1.95 11.68
N GLU A 4 -15.95 -2.31 10.41
CA GLU A 4 -16.88 -3.18 9.68
C GLU A 4 -16.46 -4.67 9.77
N GLY A 5 -15.42 -4.99 10.56
CA GLY A 5 -14.97 -6.36 10.80
C GLY A 5 -13.93 -6.91 9.81
N ALA A 6 -13.39 -6.09 8.91
CA ALA A 6 -12.34 -6.53 8.00
C ALA A 6 -10.98 -6.70 8.71
N CYS A 7 -10.23 -7.75 8.37
CA CYS A 7 -8.79 -7.81 8.62
C CYS A 7 -8.06 -6.88 7.64
N VAL A 8 -7.03 -6.17 8.11
CA VAL A 8 -6.32 -5.17 7.32
C VAL A 8 -4.83 -5.43 7.34
N VAL A 9 -4.21 -5.47 6.17
CA VAL A 9 -2.77 -5.32 6.01
C VAL A 9 -2.48 -3.86 5.67
N LEU A 10 -1.69 -3.19 6.51
CA LEU A 10 -1.18 -1.86 6.21
C LEU A 10 0.10 -2.01 5.39
N ALA A 11 0.17 -1.31 4.27
CA ALA A 11 1.31 -1.31 3.37
C ALA A 11 1.87 0.11 3.23
N ASP A 12 3.14 0.31 3.59
CA ASP A 12 3.81 1.60 3.45
C ASP A 12 5.33 1.42 3.27
N ILE A 13 6.00 2.42 2.70
CA ILE A 13 7.46 2.47 2.58
C ILE A 13 8.10 2.99 3.88
N ASP A 14 7.37 3.80 4.66
CA ASP A 14 7.81 4.36 5.94
C ASP A 14 7.51 3.39 7.08
N GLU A 15 8.53 2.66 7.52
CA GLU A 15 8.43 1.69 8.61
C GLU A 15 8.01 2.31 9.95
N THR A 16 8.36 3.57 10.20
CA THR A 16 8.05 4.24 11.47
C THR A 16 6.59 4.64 11.52
N ALA A 17 6.08 5.24 10.43
CA ALA A 17 4.65 5.53 10.32
C ALA A 17 3.81 4.25 10.37
N LEU A 18 4.28 3.20 9.69
CA LEU A 18 3.64 1.89 9.67
C LEU A 18 3.56 1.24 11.06
N ALA A 19 4.66 1.26 11.82
CA ALA A 19 4.69 0.76 13.19
C ALA A 19 3.78 1.54 14.14
N ALA A 20 3.74 2.88 14.02
CA ALA A 20 2.86 3.72 14.83
C ALA A 20 1.38 3.42 14.56
N ALA A 21 0.99 3.31 13.28
CA ALA A 21 -0.38 2.96 12.89
C ALA A 21 -0.77 1.55 13.37
N ASN A 22 0.15 0.59 13.31
CA ASN A 22 -0.06 -0.75 13.85
C ASN A 22 -0.38 -0.73 15.34
N ASP A 23 0.42 -0.01 16.11
CA ASP A 23 0.28 0.07 17.56
C ASP A 23 -1.06 0.69 17.95
N GLU A 24 -1.47 1.75 17.24
CA GLU A 24 -2.77 2.38 17.44
C GLU A 24 -3.92 1.41 17.13
N LEU A 25 -3.92 0.82 15.94
CA LEU A 25 -5.03 -0.01 15.46
C LEU A 25 -5.09 -1.36 16.20
N SER A 26 -3.95 -1.98 16.48
CA SER A 26 -3.89 -3.24 17.24
C SER A 26 -4.37 -3.06 18.69
N LYS A 27 -4.14 -1.89 19.31
CA LYS A 27 -4.68 -1.58 20.64
C LYS A 27 -6.21 -1.43 20.61
N ALA A 28 -6.74 -0.85 19.53
CA ALA A 28 -8.18 -0.59 19.40
C ALA A 28 -8.99 -1.82 18.96
N TYR A 29 -8.46 -2.67 18.08
CA TYR A 29 -9.20 -3.76 17.44
C TYR A 29 -8.63 -5.15 17.71
N GLY A 30 -7.44 -5.26 18.31
CA GLY A 30 -6.75 -6.52 18.56
C GLY A 30 -5.72 -6.85 17.49
N LYS A 31 -4.66 -7.55 17.89
CA LYS A 31 -3.52 -7.90 17.02
C LYS A 31 -3.92 -8.85 15.89
N ASP A 32 -5.00 -9.61 16.03
CA ASP A 32 -5.41 -10.58 15.01
C ASP A 32 -5.98 -9.94 13.75
N PHE A 33 -6.38 -8.66 13.82
CA PHE A 33 -7.02 -7.94 12.71
C PHE A 33 -6.07 -7.06 11.89
N VAL A 34 -4.82 -6.88 12.34
CA VAL A 34 -3.87 -5.94 11.72
C VAL A 34 -2.55 -6.63 11.43
N ARG A 35 -2.07 -6.49 10.20
CA ARG A 35 -0.72 -6.89 9.78
C ARG A 35 -0.05 -5.73 9.06
N LEU A 36 1.27 -5.81 8.97
CA LEU A 36 2.10 -4.80 8.33
C LEU A 36 2.91 -5.45 7.23
N VAL A 37 3.08 -4.74 6.14
CA VAL A 37 4.00 -5.11 5.08
C VAL A 37 4.70 -3.85 4.59
N ARG A 38 6.02 -3.88 4.51
CA ARG A 38 6.77 -2.76 3.98
C ARG A 38 6.81 -2.87 2.46
N VAL A 39 6.23 -1.91 1.75
CA VAL A 39 6.16 -1.93 0.28
C VAL A 39 6.47 -0.56 -0.29
N ASP A 40 7.48 -0.50 -1.16
CA ASP A 40 7.60 0.58 -2.13
C ASP A 40 6.74 0.24 -3.36
N VAL A 41 5.67 1.01 -3.57
CA VAL A 41 4.73 0.79 -4.69
C VAL A 41 5.37 0.98 -6.07
N THR A 42 6.54 1.61 -6.16
CA THR A 42 7.30 1.77 -7.42
C THR A 42 8.13 0.54 -7.77
N SER A 43 8.29 -0.40 -6.84
CA SER A 43 9.07 -1.62 -7.03
C SER A 43 8.13 -2.80 -7.29
N GLU A 44 8.14 -3.30 -8.53
CA GLU A 44 7.29 -4.44 -8.93
C GLU A 44 7.54 -5.68 -8.07
N ASP A 45 8.79 -5.97 -7.74
CA ASP A 45 9.16 -7.11 -6.88
C ASP A 45 8.63 -6.97 -5.46
N GLN A 46 8.72 -5.77 -4.86
CA GLN A 46 8.18 -5.52 -3.51
C GLN A 46 6.65 -5.57 -3.49
N VAL A 47 5.99 -5.10 -4.55
CA VAL A 47 4.54 -5.25 -4.69
C VAL A 47 4.17 -6.73 -4.72
N ALA A 48 4.81 -7.52 -5.59
CA ALA A 48 4.54 -8.95 -5.70
C ALA A 48 4.78 -9.70 -4.38
N SER A 49 5.91 -9.46 -3.71
CA SER A 49 6.19 -10.09 -2.42
C SER A 49 5.21 -9.65 -1.34
N GLY A 50 4.82 -8.38 -1.31
CA GLY A 50 3.89 -7.86 -0.31
C GLY A 50 2.48 -8.45 -0.40
N PHE A 51 1.99 -8.71 -1.62
CA PHE A 51 0.74 -9.44 -1.82
C PHE A 51 0.85 -10.92 -1.42
N ALA A 52 1.98 -11.56 -1.71
CA ALA A 52 2.21 -12.94 -1.29
C ALA A 52 2.23 -13.07 0.25
N GLU A 53 2.91 -12.18 0.96
CA GLU A 53 2.91 -12.11 2.42
C GLU A 53 1.49 -11.86 2.98
N THR A 54 0.75 -10.93 2.38
CA THR A 54 -0.64 -10.65 2.74
C THR A 54 -1.53 -11.89 2.62
N ALA A 55 -1.38 -12.65 1.53
CA ALA A 55 -2.15 -13.86 1.30
C ALA A 55 -1.82 -14.96 2.33
N VAL A 56 -0.58 -15.03 2.84
CA VAL A 56 -0.21 -15.97 3.91
C VAL A 56 -0.91 -15.63 5.23
N GLU A 57 -1.04 -14.35 5.55
CA GLU A 57 -1.63 -13.90 6.82
C GLU A 57 -3.14 -14.11 6.91
N PHE A 58 -3.87 -13.78 5.84
CA PHE A 58 -5.34 -13.76 5.85
C PHE A 58 -6.00 -14.64 4.78
N GLY A 59 -5.22 -15.42 4.04
CA GLY A 59 -5.73 -16.37 3.05
C GLY A 59 -6.11 -15.75 1.70
N GLY A 60 -5.87 -14.46 1.50
CA GLY A 60 -6.19 -13.75 0.26
C GLY A 60 -6.33 -12.24 0.48
N VAL A 61 -6.88 -11.56 -0.53
CA VAL A 61 -7.28 -10.14 -0.46
C VAL A 61 -8.65 -10.01 -1.12
N ASP A 62 -9.58 -9.33 -0.45
CA ASP A 62 -10.91 -9.03 -1.00
C ASP A 62 -11.06 -7.56 -1.44
N ILE A 63 -10.31 -6.66 -0.78
CA ILE A 63 -10.41 -5.21 -0.97
C ILE A 63 -9.01 -4.65 -1.15
N LEU A 64 -8.79 -3.95 -2.26
CA LEU A 64 -7.61 -3.13 -2.48
C LEU A 64 -7.93 -1.65 -2.23
N VAL A 65 -7.10 -0.99 -1.43
CA VAL A 65 -7.11 0.48 -1.28
C VAL A 65 -5.78 1.03 -1.77
N SER A 66 -5.72 1.49 -3.02
CA SER A 66 -4.57 2.25 -3.51
C SER A 66 -4.63 3.67 -2.97
N ASN A 67 -3.83 3.94 -1.93
CA ASN A 67 -3.76 5.23 -1.24
C ASN A 67 -2.34 5.82 -1.16
N ALA A 68 -1.33 5.13 -1.68
CA ALA A 68 0.04 5.67 -1.70
C ALA A 68 0.05 7.03 -2.41
N GLY A 69 0.85 7.98 -1.92
CA GLY A 69 0.88 9.31 -2.48
C GLY A 69 1.96 10.20 -1.94
N LEU A 70 2.23 11.27 -2.68
CA LEU A 70 3.11 12.37 -2.26
C LEU A 70 2.36 13.68 -2.35
N ALA A 71 2.50 14.50 -1.31
CA ALA A 71 2.15 15.91 -1.37
C ALA A 71 3.31 16.68 -2.02
N SER A 72 3.42 16.59 -3.34
CA SER A 72 4.38 17.38 -4.11
C SER A 72 3.65 18.16 -5.20
N SER A 73 3.87 19.47 -5.25
CA SER A 73 3.27 20.34 -6.25
C SER A 73 4.18 21.53 -6.50
N ALA A 74 4.21 21.97 -7.75
CA ALA A 74 4.84 23.20 -8.21
C ALA A 74 3.98 23.76 -9.36
N PRO A 75 4.06 25.07 -9.66
CA PRO A 75 3.54 25.61 -10.92
C PRO A 75 4.04 24.79 -12.12
N ILE A 76 3.27 24.75 -13.21
CA ILE A 76 3.56 23.86 -14.34
C ILE A 76 4.91 24.17 -14.99
N GLU A 77 5.27 25.44 -15.07
CA GLU A 77 6.52 25.97 -15.61
C GLU A 77 7.72 25.76 -14.66
N GLU A 78 7.47 25.50 -13.37
CA GLU A 78 8.50 25.19 -12.37
C GLU A 78 8.62 23.67 -12.11
N THR A 79 7.69 22.88 -12.64
CA THR A 79 7.69 21.43 -12.48
C THR A 79 8.81 20.81 -13.32
N THR A 80 9.88 20.43 -12.64
CA THR A 80 10.98 19.70 -13.29
C THR A 80 10.52 18.34 -13.79
N LEU A 81 11.16 17.83 -14.85
CA LEU A 81 10.90 16.48 -15.34
C LEU A 81 11.14 15.41 -14.27
N ALA A 82 12.12 15.61 -13.38
CA ALA A 82 12.38 14.70 -12.27
C ALA A 82 11.21 14.66 -11.27
N LEU A 83 10.63 15.81 -10.94
CA LEU A 83 9.44 15.89 -10.07
C LEU A 83 8.22 15.25 -10.74
N TRP A 84 8.01 15.53 -12.02
CA TRP A 84 6.95 14.92 -12.81
C TRP A 84 7.06 13.39 -12.82
N ASN A 85 8.23 12.86 -13.16
CA ASN A 85 8.46 11.41 -13.21
C ASN A 85 8.24 10.76 -11.83
N LYS A 86 8.75 11.37 -10.76
CA LYS A 86 8.51 10.88 -9.39
C LYS A 86 7.02 10.80 -9.06
N ASN A 87 6.23 11.81 -9.46
CA ASN A 87 4.78 11.77 -9.29
C ASN A 87 4.14 10.66 -10.13
N MET A 88 4.55 10.48 -11.37
CA MET A 88 4.04 9.41 -12.23
C MET A 88 4.38 8.02 -11.70
N ASP A 89 5.60 7.82 -11.20
CA ASP A 89 6.06 6.54 -10.64
C ASP A 89 5.17 6.09 -9.49
N ILE A 90 4.70 7.00 -8.65
CA ILE A 90 3.95 6.68 -7.43
C ILE A 90 2.44 6.76 -7.65
N LEU A 91 1.96 7.86 -8.23
CA LEU A 91 0.52 8.15 -8.36
C LEU A 91 -0.13 7.48 -9.57
N SER A 92 0.67 6.95 -10.51
CA SER A 92 0.16 6.27 -11.70
C SER A 92 0.74 4.85 -11.82
N THR A 93 2.05 4.72 -12.02
CA THR A 93 2.70 3.42 -12.20
C THR A 93 2.51 2.54 -10.96
N GLY A 94 2.70 3.09 -9.76
CA GLY A 94 2.50 2.34 -8.52
C GLY A 94 1.07 1.82 -8.35
N TYR A 95 0.06 2.63 -8.70
CA TYR A 95 -1.34 2.21 -8.64
C TYR A 95 -1.63 1.11 -9.65
N PHE A 96 -1.03 1.19 -10.84
CA PHE A 96 -1.10 0.13 -11.84
C PHE A 96 -0.48 -1.17 -11.33
N LEU A 97 0.74 -1.14 -10.78
CA LEU A 97 1.43 -2.33 -10.29
C LEU A 97 0.63 -3.02 -9.19
N VAL A 98 0.19 -2.26 -8.18
CA VAL A 98 -0.60 -2.76 -7.05
C VAL A 98 -1.95 -3.31 -7.51
N SER A 99 -2.65 -2.61 -8.41
CA SER A 99 -3.93 -3.10 -8.95
C SER A 99 -3.74 -4.39 -9.74
N ARG A 100 -2.73 -4.44 -10.62
CA ARG A 100 -2.47 -5.62 -11.44
C ARG A 100 -2.19 -6.85 -10.57
N GLU A 101 -1.44 -6.69 -9.48
CA GLU A 101 -1.14 -7.78 -8.57
C GLU A 101 -2.37 -8.22 -7.76
N ALA A 102 -3.15 -7.27 -7.22
CA ALA A 102 -4.42 -7.58 -6.57
C ALA A 102 -5.37 -8.38 -7.48
N PHE A 103 -5.52 -7.97 -8.74
CA PHE A 103 -6.38 -8.67 -9.70
C PHE A 103 -5.84 -10.04 -10.15
N ARG A 104 -4.55 -10.33 -9.97
CA ARG A 104 -4.03 -11.70 -10.12
C ARG A 104 -4.52 -12.56 -8.95
N LEU A 105 -4.47 -12.04 -7.73
CA LEU A 105 -4.91 -12.74 -6.54
C LEU A 105 -6.43 -12.92 -6.48
N PHE A 106 -7.22 -11.91 -6.85
CA PHE A 106 -8.70 -11.98 -6.86
C PHE A 106 -9.27 -13.06 -7.78
N ARG A 107 -8.50 -13.48 -8.80
CA ARG A 107 -8.93 -14.48 -9.79
C ARG A 107 -8.43 -15.89 -9.47
N ALA A 108 -7.61 -16.05 -8.44
CA ALA A 108 -7.00 -17.32 -8.05
C ALA A 108 -8.01 -18.25 -7.35
#